data_AF-A0A7C5YCC5-F1
#
_entry.id   AF-A0A7C5YCC5-F1
#
_cell.length_a   1.000
_cell.length_b   1.000
_cell.length_c   1.000
_cell.angle_alpha   90.00
_cell.angle_beta   90.00
_cell.angle_gamma   90.00
#
_symmetry.space_group_name_H-M   'P 1'
#
loop_
_entity.id
_entity.type
_entity.pdbx_description
1 polymer ?
#
loop_
_entity_poly.entity_id
_entity_poly.type
_entity_poly.pdbx_seq_one_letter_code
_entity_poly.pdbx_strand_id
1 'polypeptide(L)'
;GKPVFPVDTHILRIMKRLGIVGEKDDATKAQAYLNDVIPNKLKYQLHLNLIEHGRRVCRAIKPLCHLCLFKRDRICGGLRQLS
;
A
#
# COMPACT_ATOMS: atom_id res chain seq x y z
N GLY A 1 -19.74 -11.04 9.27
CA GLY A 1 -18.85 -10.05 9.91
C GLY A 1 -18.77 -8.80 9.06
N LYS A 2 -18.56 -7.62 9.66
CA LYS A 2 -18.43 -6.35 8.91
C LYS A 2 -17.20 -6.44 7.99
N PRO A 3 -17.30 -6.07 6.70
CA PRO A 3 -16.16 -6.09 5.80
C PRO A 3 -15.12 -5.05 6.24
N VAL A 4 -14.00 -5.54 6.79
CA VAL A 4 -12.83 -4.74 7.20
C VAL A 4 -11.72 -4.96 6.18
N PHE A 5 -10.96 -3.92 5.87
CA PHE A 5 -9.74 -3.96 5.07
C PHE A 5 -8.53 -4.02 6.03
N PRO A 6 -7.90 -5.19 6.23
CA PRO A 6 -6.77 -5.30 7.15
C PRO A 6 -5.53 -4.61 6.57
N VAL A 7 -4.77 -3.92 7.43
CA VAL A 7 -3.51 -3.26 7.05
C VAL A 7 -2.35 -3.89 7.80
N ASP A 8 -1.50 -4.61 7.08
CA ASP A 8 -0.24 -5.14 7.59
C ASP A 8 0.96 -4.23 7.25
N THR A 9 2.17 -4.70 7.57
CA THR A 9 3.40 -3.94 7.29
C THR A 9 3.70 -3.76 5.80
N HIS A 10 3.21 -4.66 4.94
CA HIS A 10 3.37 -4.56 3.49
C HIS A 10 2.46 -3.45 2.95
N ILE A 11 1.17 -3.52 3.29
CA ILE A 11 0.16 -2.55 2.86
C ILE A 11 0.52 -1.16 3.40
N LEU A 12 0.82 -1.03 4.70
CA LEU A 12 1.17 0.26 5.29
C LEU A 12 2.37 0.91 4.58
N ARG A 13 3.42 0.12 4.27
CA ARG A 13 4.58 0.64 3.53
C ARG A 13 4.22 1.08 2.11
N ILE A 14 3.39 0.32 1.39
CA ILE A 14 2.96 0.69 0.04
C ILE A 14 2.17 1.99 0.11
N MET A 15 1.17 2.08 0.99
CA MET A 15 0.34 3.29 1.12
C MET A 15 1.17 4.53 1.46
N LYS A 16 2.17 4.41 2.34
CA LYS A 16 3.12 5.50 2.65
C LYS A 16 3.94 5.90 1.43
N ARG A 17 4.50 4.94 0.70
CA ARG A 17 5.31 5.22 -0.51
C ARG A 17 4.49 5.83 -1.65
N LEU A 18 3.20 5.50 -1.73
CA LEU A 18 2.27 6.11 -2.68
C LEU A 18 1.75 7.47 -2.23
N GLY A 19 2.05 7.90 -1.00
CA GLY A 19 1.53 9.15 -0.43
C GLY A 19 0.02 9.11 -0.14
N ILE A 20 -0.59 7.93 -0.11
CA ILE A 20 -2.01 7.75 0.20
C ILE A 20 -2.27 7.96 1.70
N VAL A 21 -1.32 7.54 2.54
CA VAL A 21 -1.32 7.82 3.98
C VAL A 21 -0.03 8.54 4.36
N GLY A 22 -0.07 9.32 5.43
CA GLY A 22 1.07 10.10 5.88
C GLY A 22 2.22 9.22 6.37
N GLU A 23 3.45 9.74 6.27
CA GLU A 23 4.65 9.01 6.73
C GLU A 23 4.59 8.66 8.24
N LYS A 24 3.93 9.51 9.04
CA LYS A 24 3.72 9.33 10.48
C LYS A 24 2.47 8.53 10.83
N ASP A 25 1.63 8.16 9.86
CA ASP A 25 0.42 7.38 10.15
C ASP A 25 0.78 5.93 10.49
N ASP A 26 0.03 5.37 11.42
CA ASP A 26 0.14 3.97 11.82
C ASP A 26 -0.86 3.08 11.06
N ALA A 27 -0.81 1.78 11.32
CA ALA A 27 -1.71 0.81 10.70
C ALA A 27 -3.19 1.09 11.04
N THR A 28 -3.49 1.61 12.24
CA THR A 28 -4.85 1.90 12.68
C THR A 28 -5.46 3.04 11.88
N LYS A 29 -4.74 4.16 11.73
CA LYS A 29 -5.16 5.29 10.90
C LYS A 29 -5.30 4.90 9.43
N ALA A 30 -4.32 4.17 8.90
CA ALA A 30 -4.38 3.67 7.53
C ALA A 30 -5.59 2.74 7.33
N GLN A 31 -5.87 1.84 8.27
CA GLN A 31 -7.01 0.94 8.22
C GLN A 31 -8.34 1.69 8.25
N ALA A 32 -8.48 2.70 9.11
CA ALA A 32 -9.68 3.53 9.17
C ALA A 32 -9.94 4.21 7.82
N TYR A 33 -8.92 4.88 7.27
CA TYR A 33 -9.00 5.54 5.97
C TYR A 33 -9.35 4.57 4.83
N LEU A 34 -8.61 3.46 4.71
CA LEU A 34 -8.82 2.49 3.63
C LEU A 34 -10.17 1.78 3.71
N ASN A 35 -10.72 1.60 4.91
CA ASN A 35 -12.06 1.04 5.06
C ASN A 35 -13.17 1.95 4.55
N ASP A 36 -12.95 3.26 4.62
CA ASP A 36 -13.88 4.29 4.13
C ASP A 36 -13.81 4.41 2.61
N VAL A 37 -12.60 4.43 2.04
CA VAL A 37 -12.43 4.67 0.60
C VAL A 37 -12.56 3.43 -0.28
N ILE A 38 -12.28 2.22 0.23
CA ILE A 38 -12.33 0.98 -0.57
C ILE A 38 -13.75 0.37 -0.53
N PRO A 39 -14.43 0.19 -1.68
CA PRO A 39 -15.71 -0.51 -1.73
C PRO A 39 -15.61 -1.92 -1.15
N ASN A 40 -16.60 -2.32 -0.35
CA ASN A 40 -16.60 -3.62 0.36
C ASN A 40 -16.32 -4.82 -0.54
N LYS A 41 -16.86 -4.82 -1.77
CA LYS A 41 -16.65 -5.90 -2.76
C LYS A 41 -15.20 -6.07 -3.22
N LEU A 42 -14.37 -5.03 -3.09
CA LEU A 42 -12.97 -5.03 -3.52
C LEU A 42 -11.99 -5.33 -2.39
N LYS A 43 -12.40 -5.19 -1.12
CA LYS A 43 -11.50 -5.24 0.03
C LYS A 43 -10.66 -6.51 0.09
N TYR A 44 -11.28 -7.67 -0.11
CA TYR A 44 -10.57 -8.95 -0.05
C TYR A 44 -9.52 -9.09 -1.14
N GLN A 45 -9.90 -8.89 -2.40
CA GLN A 45 -9.00 -9.04 -3.55
C GLN A 45 -7.87 -8.00 -3.52
N LEU A 46 -8.19 -6.75 -3.19
CA LEU A 46 -7.19 -5.69 -3.09
C LEU A 46 -6.19 -5.95 -1.95
N HIS A 47 -6.66 -6.46 -0.81
CA HIS A 47 -5.78 -6.82 0.31
C HIS A 47 -4.73 -7.87 -0.11
N LEU A 48 -5.17 -8.97 -0.73
CA LEU A 48 -4.27 -10.03 -1.20
C LEU A 48 -3.28 -9.52 -2.24
N ASN A 49 -3.76 -8.75 -3.22
CA ASN A 49 -2.92 -8.20 -4.27
C ASN A 49 -1.86 -7.22 -3.74
N LEU A 50 -2.21 -6.40 -2.75
CA LEU A 50 -1.24 -5.48 -2.14
C LEU A 50 -0.21 -6.20 -1.28
N ILE A 51 -0.60 -7.24 -0.54
CA ILE A 51 0.35 -8.09 0.19
C ILE A 51 1.34 -8.71 -0.79
N GLU A 52 0.83 -9.32 -1.86
CA GLU A 52 1.64 -9.99 -2.86
C GLU A 52 2.59 -9.01 -3.57
N HIS A 53 2.08 -7.84 -3.95
CA HIS A 53 2.88 -6.76 -4.50
C HIS A 53 3.98 -6.30 -3.52
N GLY A 54 3.65 -6.18 -2.23
CA GLY A 54 4.59 -5.77 -1.19
C GLY A 54 5.68 -6.80 -0.92
N ARG A 55 5.39 -8.09 -1.12
CA ARG A 55 6.34 -9.19 -0.98
C ARG A 55 7.26 -9.33 -2.18
N ARG A 56 6.70 -9.28 -3.40
CA ARG A 56 7.46 -9.57 -4.63
C ARG A 56 8.10 -8.33 -5.27
N VAL A 57 7.44 -7.17 -5.21
CA VAL A 57 7.85 -5.97 -5.98
C VAL A 57 8.21 -4.80 -5.07
N CYS A 58 7.26 -4.29 -4.27
CA CYS A 58 7.47 -3.15 -3.37
C CYS A 58 8.08 -3.59 -2.03
N ARG A 59 9.20 -4.30 -2.12
CA ARG A 59 9.94 -4.86 -0.97
C ARG A 59 10.39 -3.76 -0.01
N ALA A 60 10.56 -4.11 1.26
CA ALA A 60 11.05 -3.17 2.27
C ALA A 60 12.44 -2.63 1.88
N ILE A 61 13.34 -3.54 1.48
CA ILE A 61 14.70 -3.25 1.04
C ILE A 61 14.78 -3.45 -0.47
N LYS A 62 15.43 -2.52 -1.19
CA LYS A 62 15.67 -2.56 -2.65
C LYS A 62 14.39 -2.95 -3.44
N PRO A 63 13.34 -2.11 -3.45
CA PRO A 63 12.13 -2.39 -4.22
C PRO A 63 12.43 -2.48 -5.72
N LEU A 64 11.72 -3.37 -6.41
CA LEU A 64 11.89 -3.57 -7.85
C LEU A 64 11.01 -2.57 -8.62
N CYS A 65 11.30 -1.28 -8.48
CA CYS A 65 10.47 -0.20 -9.06
C CYS A 65 10.34 -0.29 -10.58
N HIS A 66 11.32 -0.85 -11.30
CA HIS A 66 11.24 -1.08 -12.74
C HIS A 66 10.16 -2.13 -13.14
N LEU A 67 9.76 -3.01 -12.22
CA LEU A 67 8.65 -3.96 -12.40
C LEU A 67 7.33 -3.46 -11.78
N CYS A 68 7.33 -2.30 -11.13
CA CYS A 68 6.18 -1.80 -10.38
C CYS A 68 5.17 -1.09 -11.30
N LEU A 69 3.94 -1.61 -11.34
CA LEU A 69 2.83 -1.00 -12.09
C LEU A 69 2.58 0.45 -11.65
N PHE A 70 2.56 0.71 -10.34
CA PHE A 70 2.38 2.08 -9.84
C PHE A 70 3.50 3.03 -10.26
N LYS A 71 4.73 2.54 -10.49
CA LYS A 71 5.82 3.37 -11.02
C LYS A 71 5.64 3.64 -12.52
N ARG A 72 5.23 2.62 -13.28
CA ARG A 72 4.90 2.72 -14.72
C ARG A 72 3.79 3.75 -14.95
N ASP A 73 2.74 3.68 -14.16
CA ASP A 73 1.57 4.56 -14.25
C ASP A 73 1.81 5.94 -13.62
N ARG A 74 3.07 6.23 -13.21
CA ARG A 74 3.51 7.48 -12.57
C ARG A 74 2.77 7.84 -11.27
N ILE A 75 2.13 6.86 -10.63
CA ILE A 75 1.48 7.02 -9.31
C ILE A 75 2.53 7.03 -8.19
N CYS A 76 3.58 6.22 -8.33
CA CYS A 76 4.62 6.07 -7.32
C CYS A 76 5.89 6.84 -7.68
N GLY A 77 6.36 7.70 -6.77
CA GLY A 77 7.67 8.36 -6.87
C GLY A 77 8.86 7.40 -6.77
N GLY A 78 8.66 6.18 -6.25
CA GLY A 78 9.72 5.25 -5.87
C GLY A 78 10.13 5.44 -4.40
N LEU A 79 11.29 4.94 -4.00
CA LEU A 79 11.93 5.45 -2.79
C LEU A 79 12.21 6.93 -3.07
N ARG A 80 11.40 7.84 -2.50
CA ARG A 80 11.90 9.20 -2.29
C ARG A 80 13.22 9.01 -1.56
N GLN A 81 14.34 9.39 -2.17
CA GLN A 81 15.57 9.53 -1.43
C GLN A 81 15.22 10.53 -0.33
N LEU A 82 15.07 10.02 0.88
CA LEU A 82 15.11 10.86 2.07
C LEU A 82 16.54 11.41 2.06
N SER A 83 16.68 12.58 1.44
CA SER A 83 17.83 13.48 1.61
C SER A 83 17.83 14.01 3.03
#